data_AF-A0A7S1ENR9-F1
#
_entry.id   AF-A0A7S1ENR9-F1
#
_cell.length_a   1.000
_cell.length_b   1.000
_cell.length_c   1.000
_cell.angle_alpha   90.00
_cell.angle_beta   90.00
_cell.angle_gamma   90.00
#
_symmetry.space_group_name_H-M   'P 1'
#
loop_
_entity.id
_entity.type
_entity.pdbx_description
1 polymer ?
#
loop_
_entity_poly.entity_id
_entity_poly.type
_entity_poly.pdbx_seq_one_letter_code
_entity_poly.pdbx_strand_id
1 'polypeptide(L)'
;MMDCLYAQCTPHITDCVMAELEKLGQKYRVALRIAKDPRFERLPCQHRGTYADDCICERVKAHRCYIVATCDTDLKRRIRKIPGVPIMCLGNHKYTVERLPEAGGIGNS
;
A
#
# COMPACT_ATOMS: atom_id res chain seq x y z
N MET A 1 -9.77 1.94 -5.63
CA MET A 1 -8.56 2.73 -5.98
C MET A 1 -8.86 3.66 -7.14
N MET A 2 -9.33 3.16 -8.28
CA MET A 2 -9.65 3.98 -9.46
C MET A 2 -10.67 5.10 -9.15
N ASP A 3 -11.75 4.81 -8.40
CA ASP A 3 -12.74 5.83 -8.01
C ASP A 3 -12.20 6.90 -7.06
N CYS A 4 -11.06 6.64 -6.41
CA CYS A 4 -10.42 7.58 -5.48
C CYS A 4 -9.35 8.42 -6.18
N LEU A 5 -8.61 7.84 -7.12
CA LEU A 5 -7.54 8.52 -7.85
C LEU A 5 -7.98 9.08 -9.21
N TYR A 6 -9.18 8.72 -9.69
CA TYR A 6 -9.70 9.02 -11.03
C TYR A 6 -8.73 8.69 -12.17
N ALA A 7 -7.88 7.68 -11.96
CA ALA A 7 -6.83 7.26 -12.87
C ALA A 7 -6.68 5.74 -12.87
N GLN A 8 -6.05 5.20 -13.92
CA GLN A 8 -5.67 3.80 -13.96
C GLN A 8 -4.71 3.51 -12.80
N CYS A 9 -5.03 2.47 -12.02
CA CYS A 9 -4.25 2.08 -10.85
C CYS A 9 -3.76 0.64 -11.03
N THR A 10 -2.45 0.44 -10.95
CA THR A 10 -1.85 -0.89 -10.87
C THR A 10 -1.44 -1.15 -9.42
N PRO A 11 -2.14 -2.03 -8.69
CA PRO A 11 -1.75 -2.36 -7.32
C PRO A 11 -0.49 -3.23 -7.35
N HIS A 12 0.45 -2.92 -6.46
CA HIS A 12 1.69 -3.66 -6.32
C HIS A 12 1.75 -4.35 -4.97
N ILE A 13 2.30 -5.56 -4.93
CA ILE A 13 2.52 -6.30 -3.69
C ILE A 13 3.96 -6.82 -3.62
N THR A 14 4.63 -6.56 -2.51
CA THR A 14 6.01 -7.03 -2.29
C THR A 14 6.04 -8.48 -1.81
N ASP A 15 7.15 -9.17 -2.06
CA ASP A 15 7.32 -10.56 -1.60
C ASP A 15 7.17 -10.72 -0.09
N CYS A 16 7.66 -9.76 0.69
CA CYS A 16 7.53 -9.79 2.14
C CYS A 16 6.09 -9.66 2.62
N VAL A 17 5.27 -8.80 2.00
CA VAL A 17 3.84 -8.67 2.30
C VAL A 17 3.09 -9.97 1.95
N MET A 18 3.41 -10.58 0.80
CA MET A 18 2.84 -11.88 0.46
C MET A 18 3.24 -12.96 1.48
N ALA A 19 4.50 -12.99 1.89
CA ALA A 19 4.97 -13.96 2.88
C ALA A 19 4.34 -13.76 4.26
N GLU A 20 4.13 -12.51 4.71
CA GLU A 20 3.38 -12.22 5.93
C GLU A 20 1.93 -12.68 5.82
N LEU A 21 1.27 -12.39 4.70
CA LEU A 21 -0.12 -12.79 4.47
C LEU A 21 -0.30 -14.32 4.44
N GLU A 22 0.69 -15.05 3.90
CA GLU A 22 0.71 -16.52 3.93
C GLU A 22 0.88 -17.07 5.36
N LYS A 23 1.69 -16.41 6.20
CA LYS A 23 1.90 -16.79 7.61
C LYS A 23 0.66 -16.59 8.48
N LEU A 24 -0.23 -15.65 8.14
CA LEU A 24 -1.48 -15.41 8.87
C LEU A 24 -2.48 -16.58 8.79
N GLY A 25 -2.24 -17.56 7.91
CA GLY A 25 -2.97 -18.82 7.87
C GLY A 25 -4.40 -18.71 7.31
N GLN A 26 -5.22 -19.72 7.61
CA GLN A 26 -6.52 -19.92 6.93
C GLN A 26 -7.52 -18.77 7.12
N LYS A 27 -7.45 -18.05 8.25
CA LYS A 27 -8.34 -16.91 8.54
C LYS A 27 -8.27 -15.82 7.45
N TYR A 28 -7.13 -15.69 6.78
CA TYR A 28 -6.89 -14.68 5.76
C TYR A 28 -6.83 -15.26 4.34
N ARG A 29 -7.36 -16.47 4.13
CA ARG A 29 -7.34 -17.15 2.81
C ARG A 29 -7.99 -16.33 1.68
N VAL A 30 -9.07 -15.60 1.98
CA VAL A 30 -9.73 -14.73 0.99
C VAL A 30 -8.81 -13.58 0.59
N ALA A 31 -8.19 -12.91 1.57
CA ALA A 31 -7.21 -11.86 1.31
C ALA A 31 -6.01 -12.39 0.51
N LEU A 32 -5.50 -13.58 0.86
CA LEU A 32 -4.41 -14.22 0.14
C LEU A 32 -4.77 -14.53 -1.32
N ARG A 33 -6.00 -14.96 -1.60
CA ARG A 33 -6.47 -15.19 -2.96
C ARG A 33 -6.59 -13.90 -3.77
N ILE A 34 -7.08 -12.82 -3.14
CA ILE A 34 -7.15 -11.48 -3.78
C ILE A 34 -5.75 -10.96 -4.08
N ALA A 35 -4.80 -11.14 -3.16
CA ALA A 35 -3.42 -10.72 -3.33
C ALA A 35 -2.67 -11.49 -4.44
N LYS A 36 -3.15 -12.69 -4.81
CA LYS A 36 -2.65 -13.50 -5.94
C LYS A 36 -3.38 -13.22 -7.26
N ASP A 37 -4.30 -12.27 -7.29
CA ASP A 37 -5.01 -11.88 -8.51
C ASP A 37 -4.01 -11.28 -9.53
N PRO A 38 -4.08 -11.64 -10.83
CA PRO A 38 -3.15 -11.19 -11.84
C PRO A 38 -3.14 -9.68 -12.08
N ARG A 39 -4.15 -8.95 -11.56
CA ARG A 39 -4.16 -7.49 -11.57
C ARG A 39 -3.14 -6.87 -10.61
N PHE A 40 -2.58 -7.65 -9.69
CA PHE A 40 -1.49 -7.21 -8.82
C PHE A 40 -0.14 -7.49 -9.47
N GLU A 41 0.71 -6.46 -9.54
CA GLU A 41 2.10 -6.63 -9.92
C GLU A 41 2.94 -7.01 -8.71
N ARG A 42 3.73 -8.08 -8.85
CA ARG A 42 4.57 -8.58 -7.77
C ARG A 42 5.94 -7.91 -7.81
N LEU A 43 6.31 -7.28 -6.71
CA LEU A 43 7.59 -6.59 -6.56
C LEU A 43 8.59 -7.46 -5.77
N PRO A 44 9.70 -7.89 -6.40
CA PRO A 44 10.69 -8.71 -5.71
C PRO A 44 11.41 -7.92 -4.62
N CYS A 45 11.65 -8.58 -3.48
CA CYS A 45 12.40 -8.01 -2.37
C CYS A 45 13.88 -8.39 -2.43
N GLN A 46 14.76 -7.44 -2.10
CA GLN A 46 16.21 -7.67 -2.03
C GLN A 46 16.74 -7.63 -0.59
N HIS A 47 15.96 -8.15 0.36
CA HIS A 47 16.33 -8.20 1.77
C HIS A 47 16.01 -9.57 2.36
N ARG A 48 16.62 -9.88 3.51
CA ARG A 48 16.27 -11.07 4.30
C ARG A 48 15.06 -10.77 5.19
N GLY A 49 14.38 -11.82 5.63
CA GLY A 49 13.19 -11.68 6.47
C GLY A 49 11.96 -11.18 5.71
N THR A 50 10.85 -11.05 6.43
CA THR A 50 9.55 -10.72 5.81
C THR A 50 8.89 -9.51 6.45
N TYR A 51 9.61 -8.69 7.22
CA TYR A 51 8.98 -7.54 7.89
C TYR A 51 8.62 -6.46 6.86
N ALA A 52 7.33 -6.36 6.55
CA ALA A 52 6.87 -5.56 5.41
C ALA A 52 7.06 -4.06 5.61
N ASP A 53 6.91 -3.55 6.82
CA ASP A 53 6.98 -2.12 7.11
C ASP A 53 8.34 -1.51 6.73
N ASP A 54 9.43 -2.21 7.05
CA ASP A 54 10.79 -1.78 6.71
C ASP A 54 11.01 -1.83 5.21
N CYS A 55 10.60 -2.92 4.55
CA CYS A 55 10.67 -3.06 3.11
C CYS A 55 9.95 -1.92 2.38
N ILE A 56 8.70 -1.61 2.78
CA ILE A 56 7.90 -0.56 2.16
C ILE A 56 8.59 0.78 2.39
N CYS A 57 9.02 1.09 3.62
CA CYS A 57 9.70 2.35 3.94
C CYS A 57 10.98 2.54 3.13
N GLU A 58 11.85 1.53 3.05
CA GLU A 58 13.09 1.59 2.29
C GLU A 58 12.83 1.76 0.79
N ARG A 59 11.87 1.00 0.24
CA ARG A 59 11.50 1.08 -1.17
C ARG A 59 11.00 2.46 -1.55
N VAL A 60 10.06 3.03 -0.80
CA VAL A 60 9.51 4.36 -1.15
C VAL A 60 10.47 5.51 -0.83
N LYS A 61 11.44 5.29 0.06
CA LYS A 61 12.53 6.24 0.31
C LYS A 61 13.49 6.28 -0.88
N ALA A 62 13.82 5.13 -1.46
CA ALA A 62 14.67 5.03 -2.65
C ALA A 62 13.93 5.46 -3.93
N HIS A 63 12.67 5.07 -4.06
CA HIS A 63 11.84 5.30 -5.25
C HIS A 63 10.52 5.96 -4.86
N ARG A 64 10.45 7.29 -5.00
CA ARG A 64 9.26 8.10 -4.63
C ARG A 64 8.19 8.10 -5.72
N CYS A 65 8.00 6.97 -6.39
CA CYS A 65 7.02 6.79 -7.48
C CYS A 65 5.83 5.90 -7.07
N TYR A 66 5.60 5.74 -5.77
CA TYR A 66 4.54 4.89 -5.23
C TYR A 66 3.59 5.68 -4.33
N ILE A 67 2.33 5.26 -4.31
CA ILE A 67 1.36 5.58 -3.27
C ILE A 67 1.31 4.40 -2.30
N VAL A 68 1.46 4.64 -1.01
CA VAL A 68 1.43 3.56 -0.01
C VAL A 68 0.01 3.38 0.49
N ALA A 69 -0.60 2.23 0.20
CA ALA A 69 -1.91 1.86 0.72
C ALA A 69 -1.77 1.12 2.07
N THR A 70 -2.11 1.79 3.18
CA THR A 70 -2.06 1.18 4.52
C THR A 70 -3.03 1.84 5.50
N CYS A 71 -3.60 1.02 6.40
CA CYS A 71 -4.36 1.51 7.54
C CYS A 71 -3.54 1.49 8.85
N ASP A 72 -2.33 0.93 8.85
CA ASP A 72 -1.49 0.82 10.04
C ASP A 72 -1.01 2.19 10.53
N THR A 73 -1.18 2.47 11.81
CA THR A 73 -0.92 3.81 12.38
C THR A 73 0.57 4.13 12.43
N ASP A 74 1.41 3.15 12.74
CA ASP A 74 2.84 3.35 12.89
C ASP A 74 3.54 3.40 11.53
N LEU A 75 3.12 2.57 10.57
CA LEU A 75 3.57 2.69 9.19
C LEU A 75 3.20 4.05 8.59
N LYS A 76 1.96 4.53 8.79
CA LYS A 76 1.57 5.89 8.37
C LYS A 76 2.49 6.96 8.96
N ARG A 77 2.78 6.89 10.27
CA ARG A 77 3.71 7.83 10.93
C ARG A 77 5.11 7.78 10.31
N ARG A 78 5.61 6.60 9.95
CA ARG A 78 6.92 6.43 9.29
C ARG A 78 6.93 7.01 7.88
N ILE A 79 5.92 6.71 7.07
CA ILE A 79 5.82 7.18 5.67
C ILE A 79 5.62 8.69 5.59
N ARG A 80 4.91 9.32 6.54
CA ARG A 80 4.77 10.79 6.60
C ARG A 80 6.10 11.54 6.73
N LYS A 81 7.12 10.91 7.31
CA LYS A 81 8.47 11.48 7.40
C LYS A 81 9.20 11.47 6.05
N ILE A 82 8.71 10.73 5.06
CA ILE A 82 9.27 10.67 3.71
C ILE A 82 8.53 11.70 2.84
N PRO A 83 9.22 12.75 2.31
CA PRO A 83 8.59 13.72 1.43
C PRO A 83 8.25 13.10 0.07
N GLY A 84 7.14 13.54 -0.52
CA GLY A 84 6.71 13.13 -1.86
C GLY A 84 6.06 11.73 -1.94
N VAL A 85 5.73 11.10 -0.81
CA VAL A 85 5.04 9.80 -0.78
C VAL A 85 3.61 9.99 -0.24
N PRO A 86 2.58 9.87 -1.10
CA PRO A 86 1.19 9.87 -0.69
C PRO A 86 0.81 8.58 0.04
N ILE A 87 -0.19 8.68 0.91
CA ILE A 87 -0.71 7.52 1.65
C ILE A 87 -2.19 7.37 1.33
N MET A 88 -2.59 6.17 0.93
CA MET A 88 -3.99 5.78 0.75
C MET A 88 -4.44 4.94 1.96
N CYS A 89 -5.62 5.21 2.50
CA CYS A 89 -6.21 4.41 3.57
C CYS A 89 -7.71 4.20 3.37
N LEU A 90 -8.28 3.22 4.08
CA LEU A 90 -9.72 2.98 4.10
C LEU A 90 -10.35 3.76 5.25
N GLY A 91 -11.35 4.58 4.93
CA GLY A 91 -12.15 5.33 5.91
C GLY A 91 -13.58 5.53 5.40
N ASN A 92 -14.58 5.39 6.27
CA ASN A 92 -16.00 5.53 5.89
C ASN A 92 -16.38 4.74 4.62
N HIS A 93 -15.91 3.49 4.53
CA HIS A 93 -16.20 2.58 3.41
C HIS A 93 -15.67 3.06 2.05
N LYS A 94 -14.82 4.10 2.03
CA LYS A 94 -14.19 4.67 0.84
C LYS A 94 -12.67 4.70 1.02
N TYR A 95 -11.94 4.71 -0.10
CA TYR A 95 -10.52 5.02 -0.07
C TYR A 95 -10.34 6.53 0.04
N THR A 96 -9.41 6.96 0.89
CA THR A 96 -8.98 8.36 1.00
C THR A 96 -7.47 8.43 0.80
N VAL A 97 -7.00 9.54 0.24
CA VAL A 97 -5.57 9.76 -0.01
C VAL A 97 -5.13 11.05 0.67
N GLU A 98 -4.03 10.99 1.41
CA GLU A 98 -3.36 12.16 1.97
C GLU A 98 -2.08 12.47 1.19
N ARG A 99 -1.69 13.76 1.19
CA ARG A 99 -0.43 14.27 0.62
C ARG A 99 -0.24 14.07 -0.89
N LEU A 100 -1.34 13.98 -1.64
CA LEU A 100 -1.33 14.06 -3.10
C LEU A 100 -1.68 15.51 -3.53
N PRO A 101 -0.75 16.28 -4.12
CA PRO A 101 -0.90 17.74 -4.34
C PRO A 101 -2.08 18.18 -5.21
N GLU A 102 -2.71 17.27 -5.97
CA GLU A 102 -3.86 17.55 -6.84
C GLU A 102 -5.15 16.86 -6.39
N ALA A 103 -5.13 16.08 -5.30
CA ALA A 103 -6.31 15.41 -4.75
C ALA A 103 -7.14 16.31 -3.81
N GLY A 104 -7.14 17.62 -4.07
CA GLY A 104 -7.90 18.59 -3.29
C GLY A 104 -9.39 18.25 -3.30
N GLY A 105 -9.91 17.82 -2.14
CA GLY A 105 -11.35 17.72 -1.88
C GLY A 105 -12.06 16.43 -2.32
N ILE A 106 -11.36 15.43 -2.87
CA ILE A 106 -11.99 14.18 -3.32
C ILE A 106 -12.21 13.25 -2.11
N GLY A 107 -13.27 13.50 -1.35
CA GLY A 107 -13.62 12.69 -0.18
C GLY A 107 -14.75 13.23 0.69
N ASN A 108 -15.11 14.51 0.55
CA ASN A 108 -16.21 15.14 1.28
C ASN A 108 -17.24 15.73 0.30
N SER A 109 -17.86 14.87 -0.51
CA SER A 109 -19.08 15.18 -1.27
C SER A 109 -20.03 14.01 -1.16
#